data_AF-A0A9E5FCV2-F1
#
_entry.id   AF-A0A9E5FCV2-F1
#
_cell.length_a   1.000
_cell.length_b   1.000
_cell.length_c   1.000
_cell.angle_alpha   90.00
_cell.angle_beta   90.00
_cell.angle_gamma   90.00
#
_symmetry.space_group_name_H-M   'P 1'
#
loop_
_entity.id
_entity.type
_entity.pdbx_description
1 polymer ?
#
loop_
_entity_poly.entity_id
_entity_poly.type
_entity_poly.pdbx_seq_one_letter_code
_entity_poly.pdbx_strand_id
1 'polypeptide(L)'
;MELPAESRLFHAGRLLWPGLPLPRGYVSMALDDTRARLAAANDKESSHFYFADWWLAKACLWDDPAGRTVRERAWGQLMRATAAREGRLLTERLMARACRAFPADQGARQEALDDFWGQLMAGTEGPGRLNAYRATRPLVPWLVAIFRNLCFDRLRQGSRAPTWLDHEDDWADTHSGSAT
;
A
#
# COMPACT_ATOMS: atom_id res chain seq x y z
N MET A 1 -21.14 26.28 13.76
CA MET A 1 -21.70 25.18 12.95
C MET A 1 -20.54 24.29 12.55
N GLU A 2 -20.37 23.15 13.21
CA GLU A 2 -19.28 22.22 12.89
C GLU A 2 -19.61 21.43 11.62
N LEU A 3 -18.63 21.31 10.71
CA LEU A 3 -18.80 20.50 9.51
C LEU A 3 -18.81 19.01 9.88
N PRO A 4 -19.67 18.18 9.24
CA PRO A 4 -19.62 16.72 9.38
C PRO A 4 -18.20 16.20 9.13
N ALA A 5 -17.78 15.16 9.87
CA ALA A 5 -16.42 14.62 9.79
C ALA A 5 -15.98 14.28 8.36
N GLU A 6 -16.88 13.73 7.54
CA GLU A 6 -16.63 13.45 6.12
C GLU A 6 -16.34 14.69 5.29
N SER A 7 -17.02 15.80 5.57
CA SER A 7 -16.78 17.06 4.87
C SER A 7 -15.40 17.62 5.23
N ARG A 8 -14.97 17.48 6.50
CA ARG A 8 -13.60 17.83 6.92
C ARG A 8 -12.55 16.98 6.22
N LEU A 9 -12.74 15.66 6.15
CA LEU A 9 -11.83 14.76 5.44
C LEU A 9 -11.76 15.06 3.94
N PHE A 10 -12.91 15.32 3.30
CA PHE A 10 -12.94 15.73 1.90
C PHE A 10 -12.11 17.00 1.65
N HIS A 11 -12.32 18.06 2.43
CA HIS A 11 -11.55 19.30 2.29
C HIS A 11 -10.06 19.11 2.63
N ALA A 12 -9.74 18.33 3.66
CA ALA A 12 -8.36 18.01 4.00
C ALA A 12 -7.65 17.28 2.85
N GLY A 13 -8.30 16.33 2.19
CA GLY A 13 -7.74 15.63 1.03
C GLY A 13 -7.49 16.56 -0.16
N ARG A 14 -8.42 17.50 -0.41
CA ARG A 14 -8.23 18.51 -1.46
C ARG A 14 -7.06 19.46 -1.16
N LEU A 15 -6.79 19.75 0.11
CA LEU A 15 -5.67 20.59 0.53
C LEU A 15 -4.33 19.84 0.51
N LEU A 16 -4.29 18.61 1.00
CA LEU A 16 -3.08 17.78 1.03
C LEU A 16 -2.68 17.28 -0.36
N TRP A 17 -3.66 17.01 -1.21
CA TRP A 17 -3.46 16.47 -2.55
C TRP A 17 -4.19 17.29 -3.62
N PRO A 18 -3.79 18.54 -3.88
CA PRO A 18 -4.47 19.41 -4.85
C PRO A 18 -4.47 18.81 -6.27
N GLY A 19 -3.41 18.06 -6.61
CA GLY A 19 -3.26 17.36 -7.89
C GLY A 19 -4.08 16.08 -8.06
N LEU A 20 -4.73 15.60 -6.99
CA LEU A 20 -5.59 14.41 -6.97
C LEU A 20 -7.04 14.77 -6.54
N PRO A 21 -7.78 15.55 -7.35
CA PRO A 21 -9.16 15.94 -7.05
C PRO A 21 -10.11 14.72 -7.14
N LEU A 22 -10.39 14.08 -6.01
CA LEU A 22 -11.43 13.06 -5.94
C LEU A 22 -12.83 13.71 -5.82
N PRO A 23 -13.86 13.19 -6.53
CA PRO A 23 -15.23 13.65 -6.36
C PRO A 23 -15.75 13.37 -4.96
N ARG A 24 -16.58 14.27 -4.42
CA ARG A 24 -17.14 14.11 -3.06
C ARG A 24 -17.94 12.81 -2.90
N GLY A 25 -18.76 12.45 -3.89
CA GLY A 25 -19.55 11.21 -3.87
C GLY A 25 -18.67 9.96 -3.79
N TYR A 26 -17.57 9.94 -4.56
CA TYR A 26 -16.59 8.85 -4.51
C TYR A 26 -15.90 8.76 -3.14
N VAL A 27 -15.48 9.89 -2.57
CA VAL A 27 -14.85 9.93 -1.24
C VAL A 27 -15.80 9.41 -0.16
N SER A 28 -17.07 9.81 -0.20
CA SER A 28 -18.09 9.32 0.76
C SER A 28 -18.24 7.81 0.69
N MET A 29 -18.48 7.27 -0.51
CA MET A 29 -18.62 5.83 -0.74
C MET A 29 -17.37 5.05 -0.29
N ALA A 30 -16.17 5.55 -0.61
CA ALA A 30 -14.92 4.90 -0.24
C ALA A 30 -14.67 4.92 1.28
N LEU A 31 -15.09 5.99 1.98
CA LEU A 31 -15.01 6.07 3.44
C LEU A 31 -15.94 5.05 4.09
N ASP A 32 -17.16 4.91 3.60
CA ASP A 32 -18.13 3.95 4.13
C ASP A 32 -17.67 2.50 3.94
N ASP A 33 -17.15 2.14 2.77
CA ASP A 33 -16.51 0.83 2.54
C ASP A 33 -15.33 0.60 3.51
N THR A 34 -14.48 1.61 3.70
CA THR A 34 -13.33 1.50 4.62
C THR A 34 -13.79 1.28 6.07
N ARG A 35 -14.80 2.02 6.52
CA ARG A 35 -15.40 1.86 7.87
C ARG A 35 -16.00 0.47 8.05
N ALA A 36 -16.76 -0.01 7.06
CA ALA A 36 -17.35 -1.34 7.11
C ALA A 36 -16.27 -2.44 7.24
N ARG A 37 -15.17 -2.32 6.50
CA ARG A 37 -14.02 -3.25 6.58
C ARG A 37 -13.30 -3.19 7.92
N LEU A 38 -13.14 -2.00 8.50
CA LEU A 38 -12.53 -1.84 9.82
C LEU A 38 -13.41 -2.47 10.90
N ALA A 39 -14.72 -2.24 10.85
CA ALA A 39 -15.68 -2.85 11.78
C ALA A 39 -15.66 -4.38 11.69
N ALA A 40 -15.67 -4.94 10.48
CA ALA A 40 -15.62 -6.39 10.24
C ALA A 40 -14.29 -7.03 10.71
N ALA A 41 -13.20 -6.27 10.72
CA ALA A 41 -11.89 -6.75 11.16
C ALA A 41 -11.75 -6.88 12.67
N ASN A 42 -12.71 -6.36 13.45
CA ASN A 42 -12.62 -6.20 14.91
C ASN A 42 -11.29 -5.55 15.34
N ASP A 43 -10.77 -4.67 14.49
CA ASP A 43 -9.45 -4.03 14.64
C ASP A 43 -9.60 -2.88 15.64
N LYS A 44 -9.71 -3.24 16.92
CA LYS A 44 -9.80 -2.31 18.06
C LYS A 44 -8.49 -1.56 18.31
N GLU A 45 -7.41 -1.94 17.64
CA GLU A 45 -6.04 -1.59 18.00
C GLU A 45 -5.46 -0.46 17.14
N SER A 46 -6.10 -0.13 16.02
CA SER A 46 -5.62 0.89 15.10
C SER A 46 -6.07 2.29 15.53
N SER A 47 -5.35 2.90 16.48
CA SER A 47 -5.54 4.29 16.91
C SER A 47 -5.21 5.33 15.83
N HIS A 48 -4.58 4.90 14.72
CA HIS A 48 -4.08 5.78 13.68
C HIS A 48 -4.74 5.48 12.32
N PHE A 49 -5.23 6.54 11.67
CA PHE A 49 -5.74 6.51 10.31
C PHE A 49 -4.79 7.30 9.40
N TYR A 50 -4.09 6.61 8.50
CA TYR A 50 -3.14 7.20 7.57
C TYR A 50 -3.88 7.87 6.40
N PHE A 51 -4.50 9.04 6.67
CA PHE A 51 -5.40 9.71 5.73
C PHE A 51 -4.76 10.05 4.37
N ALA A 52 -3.53 10.56 4.36
CA ALA A 52 -2.86 10.92 3.11
C ALA A 52 -2.61 9.70 2.21
N ASP A 53 -2.19 8.60 2.82
CA ASP A 53 -1.97 7.31 2.16
C ASP A 53 -3.29 6.69 1.69
N TRP A 54 -4.34 6.78 2.51
CA TRP A 54 -5.70 6.36 2.13
C TRP A 54 -6.17 7.10 0.89
N TRP A 55 -6.02 8.43 0.87
CA TRP A 55 -6.42 9.27 -0.25
C TRP A 55 -5.69 8.88 -1.53
N LEU A 56 -4.37 8.69 -1.45
CA LEU A 56 -3.54 8.24 -2.57
C LEU A 56 -4.01 6.88 -3.09
N ALA A 57 -4.24 5.90 -2.20
CA ALA A 57 -4.71 4.58 -2.57
C ALA A 57 -6.08 4.62 -3.26
N LYS A 58 -7.03 5.42 -2.75
CA LYS A 58 -8.34 5.58 -3.40
C LYS A 58 -8.23 6.32 -4.72
N ALA A 59 -7.32 7.29 -4.86
CA ALA A 59 -7.08 7.94 -6.13
C ALA A 59 -6.53 6.99 -7.21
N CYS A 60 -5.69 6.03 -6.84
CA CYS A 60 -5.24 4.96 -7.75
C CYS A 60 -6.38 4.04 -8.23
N LEU A 61 -7.47 3.94 -7.45
CA LEU A 61 -8.61 3.06 -7.70
C LEU A 61 -9.82 3.79 -8.31
N TRP A 62 -9.73 5.10 -8.56
CA TRP A 62 -10.84 5.85 -9.12
C TRP A 62 -10.96 5.57 -10.63
N ASP A 63 -11.91 4.72 -11.00
CA ASP A 63 -12.09 4.19 -12.37
C ASP A 63 -13.17 4.93 -13.19
N ASP A 64 -13.48 6.17 -12.83
CA ASP A 64 -14.37 7.00 -13.64
C ASP A 64 -13.64 7.46 -14.92
N PRO A 65 -14.27 7.46 -16.11
CA PRO A 65 -13.67 8.00 -17.33
C PRO A 65 -13.13 9.42 -17.18
N ALA A 66 -13.81 10.28 -16.41
CA ALA A 66 -13.37 11.64 -16.09
C ALA A 66 -12.20 11.66 -15.08
N GLY A 67 -11.99 10.57 -14.36
CA GLY A 67 -10.95 10.39 -13.36
C GLY A 67 -9.63 9.80 -13.86
N ARG A 68 -9.54 9.43 -15.16
CA ARG A 68 -8.34 8.78 -15.72
C ARG A 68 -7.04 9.53 -15.41
N THR A 69 -7.00 10.84 -15.65
CA THR A 69 -5.80 11.65 -15.40
C THR A 69 -5.44 11.70 -13.92
N VAL A 70 -6.44 11.71 -13.03
CA VAL A 70 -6.21 11.69 -11.58
C VAL A 70 -5.64 10.35 -11.16
N ARG A 71 -6.18 9.26 -11.70
CA ARG A 71 -5.67 7.91 -11.47
C ARG A 71 -4.22 7.75 -11.94
N GLU A 72 -3.89 8.19 -13.16
CA GLU A 72 -2.52 8.13 -13.69
C GLU A 72 -1.54 8.93 -12.82
N ARG A 73 -1.95 10.13 -12.37
CA ARG A 73 -1.14 10.93 -11.44
C ARG A 73 -0.96 10.22 -10.10
N ALA A 74 -2.01 9.63 -9.55
CA ALA A 74 -1.97 8.90 -8.29
C ALA A 74 -0.99 7.72 -8.39
N TRP A 75 -1.07 6.92 -9.46
CA TRP A 75 -0.11 5.84 -9.72
C TRP A 75 1.31 6.37 -9.87
N GLY A 76 1.52 7.47 -10.59
CA GLY A 76 2.82 8.12 -10.69
C GLY A 76 3.36 8.59 -9.33
N GLN A 77 2.50 9.07 -8.43
CA GLN A 77 2.88 9.42 -7.06
C GLN A 77 3.21 8.18 -6.23
N LEU A 78 2.40 7.13 -6.32
CA LEU A 78 2.64 5.87 -5.60
C LEU A 78 3.97 5.22 -6.00
N MET A 79 4.29 5.21 -7.31
CA MET A 79 5.56 4.68 -7.82
C MET A 79 6.77 5.48 -7.33
N ARG A 80 6.57 6.79 -7.06
CA ARG A 80 7.58 7.68 -6.48
C ARG A 80 7.58 7.69 -4.95
N ALA A 81 6.63 7.02 -4.32
CA ALA A 81 6.51 7.03 -2.87
C ALA A 81 7.70 6.28 -2.24
N THR A 82 8.23 6.85 -1.17
CA THR A 82 9.35 6.29 -0.41
C THR A 82 8.89 5.86 0.96
N ALA A 83 9.61 4.92 1.56
CA ALA A 83 9.51 4.69 2.99
C ALA A 83 10.35 5.77 3.71
N ALA A 84 9.75 6.49 4.67
CA ALA A 84 10.31 7.68 5.30
C ALA A 84 11.72 7.52 5.89
N ARG A 85 12.14 6.30 6.25
CA ARG A 85 13.42 6.04 6.93
C ARG A 85 14.60 5.79 5.98
N GLU A 86 14.36 5.34 4.75
CA GLU A 86 15.42 4.94 3.82
C GLU A 86 15.47 5.80 2.56
N GLY A 87 14.41 6.56 2.27
CA GLY A 87 14.32 7.38 1.06
C GLY A 87 14.28 6.60 -0.26
N ARG A 88 14.29 5.26 -0.22
CA ARG A 88 14.21 4.40 -1.40
C ARG A 88 12.81 4.36 -1.97
N LEU A 89 12.73 4.33 -3.30
CA LEU A 89 11.47 4.22 -4.03
C LEU A 89 10.81 2.87 -3.75
N LEU A 90 9.48 2.81 -3.80
CA LEU A 90 8.72 1.56 -3.69
C LEU A 90 9.28 0.49 -4.66
N THR A 91 9.49 0.86 -5.93
CA THR A 91 10.01 -0.03 -6.97
C THR A 91 11.37 -0.63 -6.61
N GLU A 92 12.28 0.17 -6.07
CA GLU A 92 13.61 -0.27 -5.63
C GLU A 92 13.52 -1.24 -4.45
N ARG A 93 12.61 -0.99 -3.50
CA ARG A 93 12.41 -1.87 -2.34
C ARG A 93 11.81 -3.22 -2.77
N LEU A 94 10.86 -3.21 -3.69
CA LEU A 94 10.29 -4.44 -4.25
C LEU A 94 11.36 -5.23 -5.00
N MET A 95 12.16 -4.57 -5.86
CA MET A 95 13.25 -5.23 -6.57
C MET A 95 14.30 -5.81 -5.62
N ALA A 96 14.75 -5.05 -4.62
CA ALA A 96 15.69 -5.53 -3.61
C ALA A 96 15.14 -6.76 -2.88
N ARG A 97 13.84 -6.77 -2.58
CA ARG A 97 13.18 -7.92 -1.93
C ARG A 97 13.09 -9.12 -2.87
N ALA A 98 12.81 -8.91 -4.15
CA ALA A 98 12.80 -9.96 -5.17
C ALA A 98 14.19 -10.59 -5.33
N CYS A 99 15.24 -9.77 -5.41
CA CYS A 99 16.62 -10.25 -5.47
C CYS A 99 17.01 -11.11 -4.25
N ARG A 100 16.55 -10.73 -3.05
CA ARG A 100 16.75 -11.55 -1.83
C ARG A 100 15.96 -12.87 -1.88
N ALA A 101 14.74 -12.86 -2.40
CA ALA A 101 13.90 -14.06 -2.49
C ALA A 101 14.39 -15.05 -3.58
N PHE A 102 14.89 -14.53 -4.71
CA PHE A 102 15.25 -15.30 -5.89
C PHE A 102 16.67 -14.96 -6.38
N PRO A 103 17.75 -15.26 -5.62
CA PRO A 103 19.10 -14.74 -5.84
C PRO A 103 19.81 -15.22 -7.13
N ALA A 104 19.34 -16.30 -7.76
CA ALA A 104 19.90 -16.82 -9.02
C ALA A 104 18.88 -16.86 -10.18
N ASP A 105 17.63 -16.46 -9.94
CA ASP A 105 16.55 -16.62 -10.92
C ASP A 105 15.97 -15.26 -11.31
N GLN A 106 16.49 -14.68 -12.39
CA GLN A 106 16.02 -13.40 -12.92
C GLN A 106 14.57 -13.49 -13.44
N GLY A 107 14.17 -14.64 -14.00
CA GLY A 107 12.81 -14.87 -14.48
C GLY A 107 11.81 -14.80 -13.33
N ALA A 108 12.06 -15.54 -12.25
CA ALA A 108 11.21 -15.54 -11.06
C ALA A 108 11.10 -14.17 -10.39
N ARG A 109 12.16 -13.34 -10.42
CA ARG A 109 12.11 -11.95 -9.92
C ARG A 109 11.13 -11.10 -10.71
N GLN A 110 11.28 -11.11 -12.04
CA GLN A 110 10.46 -10.29 -12.92
C GLN A 110 9.00 -10.74 -12.85
N GLU A 111 8.78 -12.04 -12.88
CA GLU A 111 7.44 -12.62 -12.79
C GLU A 111 6.76 -12.29 -11.45
N ALA A 112 7.48 -12.34 -10.31
CA ALA A 112 6.91 -11.95 -9.02
C ALA A 112 6.52 -10.47 -8.97
N LEU A 113 7.33 -9.59 -9.60
CA LEU A 113 7.02 -8.16 -9.73
C LEU A 113 5.80 -7.94 -10.63
N ASP A 114 5.76 -8.59 -11.78
CA ASP A 114 4.65 -8.48 -12.75
C ASP A 114 3.34 -8.96 -12.12
N ASP A 115 3.37 -10.10 -11.43
CA ASP A 115 2.24 -10.62 -10.66
C ASP A 115 1.77 -9.63 -9.60
N PHE A 116 2.72 -9.05 -8.85
CA PHE A 116 2.38 -8.09 -7.81
C PHE A 116 1.70 -6.87 -8.39
N TRP A 117 2.26 -6.27 -9.45
CA TRP A 117 1.66 -5.12 -10.12
C TRP A 117 0.31 -5.46 -10.75
N GLY A 118 0.21 -6.63 -11.38
CA GLY A 118 -1.06 -7.15 -11.92
C GLY A 118 -2.13 -7.27 -10.84
N GLN A 119 -1.81 -7.89 -9.70
CA GLN A 119 -2.74 -8.03 -8.56
C GLN A 119 -3.07 -6.70 -7.88
N LEU A 120 -2.15 -5.74 -7.92
CA LEU A 120 -2.37 -4.41 -7.36
C LEU A 120 -3.30 -3.58 -8.26
N MET A 121 -3.14 -3.69 -9.58
CA MET A 121 -3.94 -2.98 -10.59
C MET A 121 -5.27 -3.65 -10.92
N ALA A 122 -5.39 -4.97 -10.75
CA ALA A 122 -6.63 -5.74 -10.94
C ALA A 122 -7.79 -5.32 -10.02
N GLY A 123 -7.56 -4.36 -9.12
CA GLY A 123 -8.55 -3.74 -8.24
C GLY A 123 -9.65 -2.94 -8.92
N THR A 124 -9.75 -2.92 -10.25
CA THR A 124 -10.93 -2.45 -10.98
C THR A 124 -11.95 -3.56 -11.28
N GLU A 125 -11.56 -4.85 -11.29
CA GLU A 125 -12.44 -5.97 -11.70
C GLU A 125 -12.53 -7.13 -10.68
N GLY A 126 -11.85 -7.06 -9.54
CA GLY A 126 -11.87 -8.10 -8.50
C GLY A 126 -11.27 -7.62 -7.16
N PRO A 127 -10.98 -8.52 -6.19
CA PRO A 127 -10.38 -8.16 -4.91
C PRO A 127 -8.89 -7.80 -5.08
N GLY A 128 -8.60 -6.77 -5.88
CA GLY A 128 -7.26 -6.25 -6.08
C GLY A 128 -6.70 -5.79 -4.75
N ARG A 129 -5.41 -6.07 -4.53
CA ARG A 129 -4.80 -5.95 -3.21
C ARG A 129 -4.93 -4.54 -2.66
N LEU A 130 -4.81 -3.50 -3.50
CA LEU A 130 -4.94 -2.10 -3.09
C LEU A 130 -6.34 -1.75 -2.56
N ASN A 131 -7.41 -2.39 -3.04
CA ASN A 131 -8.77 -2.19 -2.53
C ASN A 131 -8.92 -2.67 -1.07
N ALA A 132 -8.09 -3.63 -0.66
CA ALA A 132 -8.05 -4.11 0.72
C ALA A 132 -7.28 -3.17 1.67
N TYR A 133 -6.71 -2.07 1.19
CA TYR A 133 -6.00 -1.12 2.05
C TYR A 133 -6.97 -0.37 2.98
N ARG A 134 -6.76 -0.53 4.28
CA ARG A 134 -7.61 0.06 5.35
C ARG A 134 -7.02 1.29 6.03
N ALA A 135 -5.82 1.72 5.60
CA ALA A 135 -5.12 2.87 6.18
C ALA A 135 -4.85 2.78 7.70
N THR A 136 -4.68 1.57 8.23
CA THR A 136 -4.23 1.32 9.61
C THR A 136 -2.70 1.25 9.74
N ARG A 137 -2.00 1.20 8.60
CA ARG A 137 -0.54 1.20 8.48
C ARG A 137 -0.14 2.09 7.31
N PRO A 138 1.08 2.65 7.28
CA PRO A 138 1.51 3.45 6.13
C PRO A 138 1.52 2.60 4.84
N LEU A 139 1.15 3.21 3.71
CA LEU A 139 0.86 2.49 2.46
C LEU A 139 2.07 1.74 1.91
N VAL A 140 3.23 2.40 1.83
CA VAL A 140 4.47 1.80 1.28
C VAL A 140 4.91 0.58 2.11
N PRO A 141 5.07 0.66 3.45
CA PRO A 141 5.32 -0.53 4.28
C PRO A 141 4.31 -1.66 4.10
N TRP A 142 3.03 -1.33 3.99
CA TRP A 142 1.98 -2.33 3.78
C TRP A 142 2.10 -3.03 2.42
N LEU A 143 2.39 -2.29 1.34
CA LEU A 143 2.64 -2.85 0.02
C LEU A 143 3.86 -3.78 0.00
N VAL A 144 4.95 -3.39 0.69
CA VAL A 144 6.16 -4.21 0.80
C VAL A 144 5.89 -5.50 1.59
N ALA A 145 5.09 -5.44 2.65
CA ALA A 145 4.68 -6.63 3.40
C ALA A 145 3.83 -7.59 2.55
N ILE A 146 2.92 -7.04 1.73
CA ILE A 146 2.12 -7.81 0.78
C ILE A 146 3.00 -8.49 -0.27
N PHE A 147 3.94 -7.77 -0.86
CA PHE A 147 4.88 -8.31 -1.85
C PHE A 147 5.73 -9.44 -1.25
N ARG A 148 6.24 -9.22 -0.03
CA ARG A 148 6.96 -10.25 0.70
C ARG A 148 6.15 -11.54 0.84
N ASN A 149 4.88 -11.45 1.23
CA ASN A 149 4.01 -12.62 1.36
C ASN A 149 3.81 -13.32 0.01
N LEU A 150 3.66 -12.57 -1.09
CA LEU A 150 3.60 -13.13 -2.44
C LEU A 150 4.87 -13.91 -2.81
N CYS A 151 6.06 -13.37 -2.50
CA CYS A 151 7.31 -14.09 -2.71
C CYS A 151 7.38 -15.37 -1.87
N PHE A 152 6.92 -15.33 -0.62
CA PHE A 152 6.86 -16.51 0.25
C PHE A 152 5.94 -17.59 -0.32
N ASP A 153 4.74 -17.22 -0.74
CA ASP A 153 3.78 -18.18 -1.30
C ASP A 153 4.35 -18.87 -2.55
N ARG A 154 5.04 -18.11 -3.42
CA ARG A 154 5.76 -18.65 -4.58
C ARG A 154 6.88 -19.62 -4.18
N LEU A 155 7.71 -19.26 -3.20
CA LEU A 155 8.78 -20.15 -2.70
C LEU A 155 8.22 -21.44 -2.10
N ARG A 156 7.05 -21.38 -1.45
CA ARG A 156 6.36 -22.56 -0.90
C ARG A 156 5.79 -23.45 -2.00
N GLN A 157 5.23 -22.87 -3.06
CA GLN A 157 4.70 -23.61 -4.21
C GLN A 157 5.83 -24.28 -5.04
N GLY A 158 7.05 -23.71 -5.02
CA GLY A 158 8.21 -24.23 -5.75
C GLY A 158 9.09 -25.26 -5.01
N SER A 159 8.76 -25.69 -3.79
CA SER A 159 9.53 -26.67 -2.99
C SER A 159 11.04 -26.41 -2.85
N ARG A 160 11.43 -25.14 -2.66
CA ARG A 160 12.71 -24.75 -2.05
C ARG A 160 12.45 -23.55 -1.14
N ALA A 161 12.02 -23.79 0.09
CA ALA A 161 12.00 -22.74 1.10
C ALA A 161 13.47 -22.38 1.46
N PRO A 162 13.94 -21.15 1.23
CA PRO A 162 15.27 -20.74 1.67
C PRO A 162 15.34 -20.74 3.20
N THR A 163 16.33 -21.45 3.76
CA THR A 163 16.58 -21.59 5.20
C THR A 163 16.94 -20.25 5.90
N TRP A 164 17.26 -19.20 5.13
CA TRP A 164 17.58 -17.85 5.64
C TRP A 164 16.36 -17.01 6.02
N LEU A 165 15.15 -17.58 5.93
CA LEU A 165 13.88 -16.88 6.18
C LEU A 165 13.38 -16.97 7.62
N ASP A 166 14.04 -17.74 8.48
CA ASP A 166 13.71 -17.87 9.90
C ASP A 166 14.36 -16.77 10.77
N HIS A 167 15.22 -15.91 10.20
CA HIS A 167 15.72 -14.75 10.92
C HIS A 167 14.67 -13.63 10.94
N GLU A 168 13.93 -13.57 12.05
CA GLU A 168 13.09 -12.46 12.52
C GLU A 168 13.86 -11.13 12.74
N ASP A 169 15.12 -11.01 12.31
CA ASP A 169 16.04 -9.99 12.82
C ASP A 169 15.96 -8.58 12.18
N ASP A 170 15.25 -8.36 11.06
CA ASP A 170 15.15 -6.99 10.48
C ASP A 170 14.05 -6.12 11.16
N TRP A 171 13.38 -6.63 12.20
CA TRP A 171 12.47 -5.86 13.06
C TRP A 171 13.11 -5.39 14.39
N ALA A 172 14.33 -5.83 14.69
CA ALA A 172 15.01 -5.54 15.94
C ALA A 172 16.32 -4.76 15.74
N ASP A 173 16.30 -3.63 15.03
CA ASP A 173 17.44 -2.70 15.01
C ASP A 173 16.95 -1.23 14.89
N THR A 174 16.79 -0.44 15.94
CA THR A 174 17.31 -0.51 17.31
C THR A 174 16.51 0.44 18.21
N HIS A 175 15.89 -0.08 19.27
CA HIS A 175 15.55 0.69 20.48
C HIS A 175 16.80 0.80 21.37
N SER A 176 17.88 1.43 20.88
CA SER A 176 19.08 1.70 21.69
C SER A 176 19.83 2.90 21.15
N GLY A 177 19.26 4.08 21.35
CA GLY A 177 20.01 5.33 21.40
C GLY A 177 20.44 5.55 22.85
N SER A 178 21.74 5.37 23.11
CA SER A 178 22.38 5.63 24.40
C SER A 178 22.03 7.02 24.92
N ALA A 179 21.67 7.05 26.21
CA ALA A 179 21.84 8.24 27.02
C ALA A 179 23.34 8.49 27.19
N THR A 180 23.80 9.62 26.66
CA THR A 180 25.00 10.34 27.11
C THR A 180 24.68 11.82 27.02
#